data_AF-A0A4Q5WP41-F1
#
_entry.id   AF-A0A4Q5WP41-F1
#
_cell.length_a   1.000
_cell.length_b   1.000
_cell.length_c   1.000
_cell.angle_alpha   90.00
_cell.angle_beta   90.00
_cell.angle_gamma   90.00
#
_symmetry.space_group_name_H-M   'P 1'
#
loop_
_entity.id
_entity.type
_entity.pdbx_description
1 polymer ?
#
loop_
_entity_poly.entity_id
_entity_poly.type
_entity_poly.pdbx_seq_one_letter_code
_entity_poly.pdbx_strand_id
1 'polypeptide(L)'
;QYTLTVSGLASGDALTNAHIHVGDPATSGGIVLNFLPTFNNGTATGTVTGVRQSLVDSLLNSNNELYVNVHSSQVPTGLVRAQVNRTVEGAWDIPLSGTNEVPAVTTTATGLATLRLTTDKKLYAKITVNGLEAGDALTAAHIHPGATGTNGTVLIGIYSTAADFGTVKSISLTDAQYNALKNDPVYVNAHSNNHQPGLIRGQIR
;
A
#
# COMPACT_ATOMS: atom_id res chain seq x y z
N GLN A 1 -6.45 -9.00 26.17
CA GLN A 1 -6.52 -10.37 25.61
C GLN A 1 -6.37 -10.26 24.10
N TYR A 2 -5.87 -11.28 23.43
CA TYR A 2 -5.78 -11.32 21.97
C TYR A 2 -6.22 -12.68 21.44
N THR A 3 -6.67 -12.67 20.19
CA THR A 3 -6.79 -13.85 19.33
C THR A 3 -6.19 -13.44 17.99
N LEU A 4 -5.21 -14.20 17.52
CA LEU A 4 -4.60 -14.06 16.21
C LEU A 4 -4.92 -15.31 15.43
N THR A 5 -5.48 -15.15 14.24
CA THR A 5 -5.76 -16.27 13.33
C THR A 5 -5.16 -15.92 11.97
N VAL A 6 -4.30 -16.81 11.47
CA VAL A 6 -3.82 -16.79 10.10
C VAL A 6 -4.38 -18.01 9.39
N SER A 7 -5.10 -17.77 8.31
CA SER A 7 -5.69 -18.79 7.45
C SER A 7 -5.01 -18.82 6.09
N GLY A 8 -5.16 -19.91 5.34
CA GLY A 8 -4.59 -20.03 3.99
C GLY A 8 -3.07 -20.22 3.97
N LEU A 9 -2.51 -20.76 5.06
CA LEU A 9 -1.09 -21.08 5.17
C LEU A 9 -0.68 -22.11 4.12
N ALA A 10 0.49 -21.94 3.52
CA ALA A 10 1.06 -22.95 2.64
C ALA A 10 1.48 -24.18 3.45
N SER A 11 1.57 -25.33 2.79
CA SER A 11 2.08 -26.54 3.43
C SER A 11 3.50 -26.29 3.95
N GLY A 12 3.70 -26.46 5.26
CA GLY A 12 4.99 -26.28 5.93
C GLY A 12 5.20 -24.90 6.56
N ASP A 13 4.30 -23.93 6.34
CA ASP A 13 4.36 -22.66 7.06
C ASP A 13 4.19 -22.91 8.57
N ALA A 14 5.25 -22.63 9.32
CA ALA A 14 5.23 -22.72 10.78
C ALA A 14 5.30 -21.31 11.37
N LEU A 15 4.18 -20.85 11.92
CA LEU A 15 4.10 -19.51 12.54
C LEU A 15 4.93 -19.46 13.83
N THR A 16 5.75 -18.42 13.97
CA THR A 16 6.76 -18.34 15.03
C THR A 16 6.55 -17.18 15.99
N ASN A 17 6.05 -16.04 15.50
CA ASN A 17 5.93 -14.85 16.33
C ASN A 17 4.89 -13.88 15.77
N ALA A 18 4.46 -12.93 16.60
CA ALA A 18 3.62 -11.81 16.18
C ALA A 18 3.92 -10.54 16.97
N HIS A 19 3.78 -9.40 16.31
CA HIS A 19 4.02 -8.09 16.89
C HIS A 19 2.92 -7.09 16.50
N ILE A 20 2.77 -6.04 17.31
CA ILE A 20 2.20 -4.77 16.84
C ILE A 20 3.35 -3.83 16.53
N HIS A 21 3.26 -3.13 15.41
CA HIS A 21 4.20 -2.12 14.95
C HIS A 21 3.49 -0.78 14.73
N VAL A 22 4.26 0.32 14.75
CA VAL A 22 3.85 1.58 14.10
C VAL A 22 4.00 1.48 12.59
N GLY A 23 3.07 2.05 11.83
CA GLY A 23 3.17 2.21 10.38
C GLY A 23 1.82 2.12 9.65
N ASP A 24 1.65 2.99 8.66
CA ASP A 24 0.50 3.04 7.76
C ASP A 24 0.43 1.84 6.80
N PRO A 25 -0.65 1.63 6.04
CA PRO A 25 -0.79 0.50 5.11
C PRO A 25 0.38 0.25 4.13
N ALA A 26 1.14 1.28 3.79
CA ALA A 26 2.27 1.26 2.85
C ALA A 26 3.65 1.48 3.51
N THR A 27 3.71 1.82 4.81
CA THR A 27 4.97 2.05 5.56
C THR A 27 5.15 1.04 6.69
N SER A 28 6.37 0.53 6.85
CA SER A 28 6.75 -0.30 8.00
C SER A 28 7.52 0.53 9.02
N GLY A 29 7.24 0.34 10.31
CA GLY A 29 7.99 0.93 11.41
C GLY A 29 8.30 -0.05 12.54
N GLY A 30 8.79 0.49 13.66
CA GLY A 30 9.29 -0.30 14.80
C GLY A 30 8.20 -1.05 15.57
N ILE A 31 8.61 -2.05 16.35
CA ILE A 31 7.75 -2.85 17.23
C ILE A 31 7.31 -2.01 18.43
N VAL A 32 6.02 -2.03 18.74
CA VAL A 32 5.44 -1.43 19.95
C VAL A 32 4.88 -2.45 20.93
N LEU A 33 4.57 -3.66 20.46
CA LEU A 33 4.12 -4.77 21.31
C LEU A 33 4.63 -6.09 20.75
N ASN A 34 5.15 -6.95 21.62
CA ASN A 34 5.47 -8.34 21.29
C ASN A 34 4.47 -9.29 21.97
N PHE A 35 3.77 -10.12 21.18
CA PHE A 35 2.74 -11.02 21.68
C PHE A 35 3.30 -12.33 22.26
N LEU A 36 4.52 -12.73 21.87
CA LEU A 36 5.13 -14.03 22.20
C LEU A 36 4.13 -15.20 22.09
N PRO A 37 3.42 -15.35 20.95
CA PRO A 37 2.35 -16.33 20.81
C PRO A 37 2.89 -17.77 20.68
N THR A 38 2.08 -18.73 21.12
CA THR A 38 2.20 -20.13 20.68
C THR A 38 1.05 -20.41 19.73
N PHE A 39 1.35 -20.70 18.47
CA PHE A 39 0.33 -20.99 17.46
C PHE A 39 -0.05 -22.48 17.46
N ASN A 40 -1.35 -22.75 17.39
CA ASN A 40 -1.93 -24.05 17.15
C ASN A 40 -2.86 -23.93 15.93
N ASN A 41 -2.53 -24.65 14.85
CA ASN A 41 -3.27 -24.62 13.58
C ASN A 41 -3.59 -23.19 13.09
N GLY A 42 -2.55 -22.34 13.04
CA GLY A 42 -2.67 -20.96 12.58
C GLY A 42 -3.31 -19.98 13.59
N THR A 43 -3.75 -20.46 14.76
CA THR A 43 -4.40 -19.62 15.78
C THR A 43 -3.57 -19.52 17.05
N ALA A 44 -3.47 -18.33 17.63
CA ALA A 44 -2.90 -18.09 18.95
C ALA A 44 -3.83 -17.21 19.78
N THR A 45 -3.98 -17.53 21.06
CA THR A 45 -4.76 -16.73 22.02
C THR A 45 -3.93 -16.47 23.26
N GLY A 46 -4.11 -15.30 23.88
CA GLY A 46 -3.38 -15.00 25.11
C GLY A 46 -3.79 -13.69 25.77
N THR A 47 -3.12 -13.38 26.86
CA THR A 47 -3.25 -12.11 27.57
C THR A 47 -1.90 -11.46 27.68
N VAL A 48 -1.78 -10.23 27.17
CA VAL A 48 -0.62 -9.38 27.42
C VAL A 48 -0.89 -8.60 28.70
N THR A 49 0.00 -8.72 29.69
CA THR A 49 -0.06 -8.01 30.97
C THR A 49 0.92 -6.84 31.00
N GLY A 50 0.71 -5.86 31.88
CA GLY A 50 1.63 -4.73 32.04
C GLY A 50 1.62 -3.74 30.85
N VAL A 51 0.55 -3.74 30.06
CA VAL A 51 0.37 -2.80 28.95
C VAL A 51 0.19 -1.39 29.53
N ARG A 52 1.02 -0.43 29.08
CA ARG A 52 0.90 0.97 29.48
C ARG A 52 -0.42 1.55 28.95
N GLN A 53 -1.07 2.41 29.75
CA GLN A 53 -2.31 3.06 29.33
C GLN A 53 -2.17 3.79 28.00
N SER A 54 -1.04 4.48 27.76
CA SER A 54 -0.80 5.17 26.48
C SER A 54 -0.78 4.23 25.26
N LEU A 55 -0.35 2.98 25.42
CA LEU A 55 -0.42 1.99 24.34
C LEU A 55 -1.87 1.52 24.15
N VAL A 56 -2.65 1.36 25.22
CA VAL A 56 -4.09 1.07 25.13
C VAL A 56 -4.80 2.19 24.38
N ASP A 57 -4.56 3.45 24.77
CA ASP A 57 -5.11 4.63 24.09
C ASP A 57 -4.71 4.64 22.61
N SER A 58 -3.46 4.26 22.32
CA SER A 58 -2.97 4.19 20.96
C SER A 58 -3.68 3.12 20.11
N LEU A 59 -3.95 1.96 20.70
CA LEU A 59 -4.67 0.85 20.09
C LEU A 59 -6.17 1.11 19.93
N LEU A 60 -6.76 2.02 20.71
CA LEU A 60 -8.17 2.38 20.62
C LEU A 60 -8.43 3.57 19.68
N ASN A 61 -7.42 4.38 19.40
CA ASN A 61 -7.54 5.50 18.48
C ASN A 61 -7.33 5.05 17.02
N SER A 62 -8.40 5.03 16.23
CA SER A 62 -8.37 4.65 14.80
C SER A 62 -7.59 5.62 13.90
N ASN A 63 -7.21 6.80 14.41
CA ASN A 63 -6.32 7.70 13.69
C ASN A 63 -4.85 7.28 13.78
N ASN A 64 -4.49 6.42 14.73
CA ASN A 64 -3.14 5.89 14.79
C ASN A 64 -2.93 4.81 13.74
N GLU A 65 -1.74 4.84 13.15
CA GLU A 65 -1.33 3.91 12.12
C GLU A 65 -0.50 2.82 12.78
N LEU A 66 -1.18 1.74 13.13
CA LEU A 66 -0.60 0.56 13.76
C LEU A 66 -0.96 -0.66 12.93
N TYR A 67 -0.09 -1.67 12.96
CA TYR A 67 -0.35 -2.93 12.28
C TYR A 67 0.12 -4.12 13.09
N VAL A 68 -0.57 -5.23 12.92
CA VAL A 68 -0.14 -6.54 13.38
C VAL A 68 0.66 -7.19 12.25
N ASN A 69 1.79 -7.79 12.59
CA ASN A 69 2.54 -8.65 11.69
C ASN A 69 2.75 -10.02 12.34
N VAL A 70 2.60 -11.08 11.57
CA VAL A 70 2.83 -12.46 11.99
C VAL A 70 3.93 -13.05 11.13
N HIS A 71 4.86 -13.76 11.76
CA HIS A 71 6.06 -14.32 11.15
C HIS A 71 5.93 -15.84 11.03
N SER A 72 6.63 -16.43 10.07
CA SER A 72 6.87 -17.87 10.01
C SER A 72 8.36 -18.19 9.98
N SER A 73 8.73 -19.45 10.16
CA SER A 73 10.11 -19.90 9.96
C SER A 73 10.59 -19.69 8.53
N GLN A 74 9.68 -19.70 7.56
CA GLN A 74 9.97 -19.53 6.13
C GLN A 74 10.08 -18.06 5.75
N VAL A 75 9.31 -17.19 6.42
CA VAL A 75 9.33 -15.73 6.20
C VAL A 75 9.57 -15.01 7.54
N PRO A 76 10.81 -15.04 8.07
CA PRO A 76 11.12 -14.44 9.38
C PRO A 76 10.93 -12.92 9.40
N THR A 77 10.99 -12.26 8.25
CA THR A 77 10.76 -10.81 8.09
C THR A 77 9.29 -10.43 8.20
N GLY A 78 8.37 -11.40 8.22
CA GLY A 78 6.93 -11.19 8.33
C GLY A 78 6.17 -11.88 7.20
N LEU A 79 5.36 -12.88 7.54
CA LEU A 79 4.55 -13.64 6.59
C LEU A 79 3.29 -12.87 6.18
N VAL A 80 2.55 -12.33 7.16
CA VAL A 80 1.28 -11.61 6.92
C VAL A 80 1.16 -10.36 7.78
N ARG A 81 0.46 -9.35 7.26
CA ARG A 81 0.23 -8.07 7.91
C ARG A 81 -1.24 -7.67 7.84
N ALA A 82 -1.75 -7.06 8.92
CA ALA A 82 -3.06 -6.41 8.96
C ALA A 82 -2.99 -5.10 9.75
N GLN A 83 -3.75 -4.10 9.33
CA GLN A 83 -3.84 -2.83 10.05
C GLN A 83 -4.74 -2.96 11.28
N VAL A 84 -4.42 -2.25 12.36
CA VAL A 84 -5.25 -2.15 13.56
C VAL A 84 -6.32 -1.09 13.31
N ASN A 85 -7.57 -1.37 13.68
CA ASN A 85 -8.75 -0.48 13.51
C ASN A 85 -9.04 0.00 12.08
N ARG A 86 -8.45 -0.64 11.07
CA ARG A 86 -8.66 -0.29 9.67
C ARG A 86 -8.53 -1.53 8.81
N THR A 87 -9.49 -1.76 7.93
CA THR A 87 -9.42 -2.86 6.96
C THR A 87 -8.88 -2.33 5.64
N VAL A 88 -7.77 -2.91 5.17
CA VAL A 88 -7.29 -2.79 3.79
C VAL A 88 -8.10 -3.75 2.93
N GLU A 89 -8.81 -3.24 1.93
CA GLU A 89 -9.68 -4.04 1.06
C GLU A 89 -9.21 -4.06 -0.40
N GLY A 90 -8.27 -3.18 -0.76
CA GLY A 90 -7.57 -3.19 -2.04
C GLY A 90 -6.07 -3.07 -1.81
N ALA A 91 -5.29 -3.93 -2.44
CA ALA A 91 -3.84 -3.89 -2.37
C ALA A 91 -3.27 -4.21 -3.76
N TRP A 92 -2.59 -3.24 -4.34
CA TRP A 92 -2.00 -3.37 -5.67
C TRP A 92 -0.55 -2.91 -5.66
N ASP A 93 0.32 -3.71 -6.28
CA ASP A 93 1.69 -3.34 -6.59
C ASP A 93 1.83 -3.42 -8.11
N ILE A 94 1.86 -2.25 -8.75
CA ILE A 94 1.61 -2.09 -10.19
C ILE A 94 2.90 -1.63 -10.87
N PRO A 95 3.53 -2.48 -11.71
CA PRO A 95 4.64 -2.06 -12.54
C PRO A 95 4.19 -0.99 -13.55
N LEU A 96 4.99 0.06 -13.68
CA LEU A 96 4.75 1.16 -14.61
C LEU A 96 5.77 1.12 -15.74
N SER A 97 5.30 1.28 -16.99
CA SER A 97 6.13 1.30 -18.19
C SER A 97 5.66 2.37 -19.17
N GLY A 98 6.58 2.95 -19.94
CA GLY A 98 6.26 3.88 -21.02
C GLY A 98 5.51 3.20 -22.17
N THR A 99 5.74 1.89 -22.38
CA THR A 99 5.02 1.10 -23.40
C THR A 99 3.52 0.97 -23.12
N ASN A 100 3.10 1.21 -21.88
CA ASN A 100 1.70 1.16 -21.49
C ASN A 100 0.99 2.51 -21.65
N GLU A 101 1.74 3.60 -21.89
CA GLU A 101 1.14 4.89 -22.21
C GLU A 101 0.37 4.85 -23.54
N VAL A 102 -0.54 5.80 -23.71
CA VAL A 102 -1.34 5.92 -24.94
C VAL A 102 -1.26 7.36 -25.44
N PRO A 103 -0.53 7.64 -26.54
CA PRO A 103 0.37 6.72 -27.26
C PRO A 103 1.56 6.23 -26.41
N ALA A 104 2.16 5.10 -26.81
CA ALA A 104 3.31 4.54 -26.11
C ALA A 104 4.51 5.50 -26.12
N VAL A 105 5.21 5.57 -25.00
CA VAL A 105 6.39 6.42 -24.80
C VAL A 105 7.66 5.57 -24.82
N THR A 106 8.61 5.94 -25.67
CA THR A 106 9.97 5.37 -25.64
C THR A 106 10.78 6.08 -24.57
N THR A 107 11.06 5.38 -23.47
CA THR A 107 11.88 5.90 -22.37
C THR A 107 12.59 4.75 -21.66
N THR A 108 13.70 5.05 -20.98
CA THR A 108 14.34 4.11 -20.04
C THR A 108 13.63 4.04 -18.68
N ALA A 109 12.68 4.95 -18.42
CA ALA A 109 12.01 5.03 -17.14
C ALA A 109 11.12 3.80 -16.87
N THR A 110 11.20 3.29 -15.65
CA THR A 110 10.31 2.25 -15.12
C THR A 110 9.83 2.66 -13.73
N GLY A 111 8.71 2.13 -13.28
CA GLY A 111 8.21 2.45 -11.95
C GLY A 111 7.43 1.34 -11.27
N LEU A 112 7.12 1.57 -10.00
CA LEU A 112 6.22 0.75 -9.20
C LEU A 112 5.29 1.66 -8.44
N ALA A 113 3.98 1.46 -8.60
CA ALA A 113 2.95 2.08 -7.77
C ALA A 113 2.42 1.06 -6.75
N THR A 114 2.71 1.29 -5.48
CA THR A 114 2.15 0.55 -4.34
C THR A 114 0.95 1.32 -3.83
N LEU A 115 -0.23 0.74 -4.00
CA LEU A 115 -1.52 1.31 -3.62
C LEU A 115 -2.20 0.42 -2.58
N ARG A 116 -2.72 1.02 -1.51
CA ARG A 116 -3.51 0.34 -0.47
C ARG A 116 -4.79 1.15 -0.23
N LEU A 117 -5.94 0.56 -0.55
CA LEU A 117 -7.26 1.13 -0.36
C LEU A 117 -7.89 0.57 0.92
N THR A 118 -8.44 1.46 1.74
CA THR A 118 -9.04 1.09 3.02
C THR A 118 -10.53 1.42 3.05
N THR A 119 -11.25 0.68 3.88
CA THR A 119 -12.72 0.77 4.05
C THR A 119 -13.21 2.12 4.55
N ASP A 120 -12.34 2.93 5.19
CA ASP A 120 -12.59 4.33 5.55
C ASP A 120 -12.33 5.31 4.38
N LYS A 121 -12.32 4.81 3.14
CA LYS A 121 -12.17 5.58 1.89
C LYS A 121 -10.86 6.36 1.83
N LYS A 122 -9.77 5.78 2.37
CA LYS A 122 -8.43 6.32 2.18
C LYS A 122 -7.63 5.49 1.19
N LEU A 123 -6.92 6.18 0.31
CA LEU A 123 -5.89 5.59 -0.55
C LEU A 123 -4.52 5.96 -0.02
N TYR A 124 -3.73 4.95 0.31
CA TYR A 124 -2.31 5.09 0.58
C TYR A 124 -1.53 4.75 -0.69
N ALA A 125 -0.77 5.70 -1.19
CA ALA A 125 -0.06 5.58 -2.46
C ALA A 125 1.43 5.88 -2.29
N LYS A 126 2.27 4.99 -2.83
CA LYS A 126 3.71 5.19 -2.97
C LYS A 126 4.13 4.84 -4.38
N ILE A 127 4.68 5.80 -5.12
CA ILE A 127 5.17 5.58 -6.48
C ILE A 127 6.66 5.89 -6.52
N THR A 128 7.45 4.91 -6.97
CA THR A 128 8.88 5.07 -7.23
C THR A 128 9.12 4.96 -8.73
N VAL A 129 9.98 5.83 -9.26
CA VAL A 129 10.40 5.81 -10.67
C VAL A 129 11.92 5.71 -10.72
N ASN A 130 12.43 4.83 -11.56
CA ASN A 130 13.85 4.59 -11.79
C ASN A 130 14.18 4.77 -13.27
N GLY A 131 15.46 4.96 -13.59
CA GLY A 131 15.92 5.06 -14.99
C GLY A 131 15.42 6.31 -15.71
N LEU A 132 15.17 7.40 -14.97
CA LEU A 132 14.80 8.68 -15.57
C LEU A 132 15.97 9.24 -16.39
N GLU A 133 15.68 9.72 -17.58
CA GLU A 133 16.70 10.22 -18.53
C GLU A 133 17.35 11.51 -18.03
N ALA A 134 18.59 11.75 -18.46
CA ALA A 134 19.36 12.92 -18.04
C ALA A 134 18.65 14.22 -18.46
N GLY A 135 18.44 15.12 -17.50
CA GLY A 135 17.75 16.40 -17.71
C GLY A 135 16.23 16.32 -17.64
N ASP A 136 15.64 15.12 -17.51
CA ASP A 136 14.22 14.99 -17.20
C ASP A 136 13.99 15.06 -15.68
N ALA A 137 12.79 15.47 -15.27
CA ALA A 137 12.39 15.53 -13.87
C ALA A 137 10.91 15.19 -13.72
N LEU A 138 10.60 14.40 -12.69
CA LEU A 138 9.22 14.02 -12.38
C LEU A 138 8.40 15.22 -11.92
N THR A 139 7.14 15.27 -12.31
CA THR A 139 6.27 16.43 -12.06
C THR A 139 5.02 16.06 -11.28
N ALA A 140 4.34 14.99 -11.65
CA ALA A 140 3.07 14.62 -11.06
C ALA A 140 2.78 13.13 -11.19
N ALA A 141 1.83 12.63 -10.42
CA ALA A 141 1.27 11.30 -10.58
C ALA A 141 -0.23 11.31 -10.29
N HIS A 142 -0.99 10.57 -11.08
CA HIS A 142 -2.44 10.58 -11.05
C HIS A 142 -3.02 9.18 -11.19
N ILE A 143 -4.29 9.04 -10.80
CA ILE A 143 -5.15 7.94 -11.21
C ILE A 143 -6.21 8.50 -12.14
N HIS A 144 -6.51 7.75 -13.19
CA HIS A 144 -7.46 8.08 -14.24
C HIS A 144 -8.41 6.90 -14.49
N PRO A 145 -9.64 7.16 -14.95
CA PRO A 145 -10.49 6.12 -15.51
C PRO A 145 -9.99 5.72 -16.89
N GLY A 146 -10.14 4.45 -17.25
CA GLY A 146 -9.80 3.94 -18.58
C GLY A 146 -9.31 2.50 -18.53
N ALA A 147 -9.85 1.68 -19.42
CA ALA A 147 -9.28 0.37 -19.70
C ALA A 147 -7.95 0.50 -20.44
N THR A 148 -7.21 -0.61 -20.53
CA THR A 148 -5.98 -0.68 -21.33
C THR A 148 -6.20 -0.12 -22.74
N GLY A 149 -5.32 0.78 -23.18
CA GLY A 149 -5.43 1.44 -24.49
C GLY A 149 -6.34 2.68 -24.52
N THR A 150 -6.98 3.07 -23.42
CA THR A 150 -7.87 4.24 -23.37
C THR A 150 -7.36 5.28 -22.36
N ASN A 151 -7.44 6.56 -22.72
CA ASN A 151 -7.14 7.70 -21.84
C ASN A 151 -8.41 8.22 -21.17
N GLY A 152 -8.28 8.67 -19.92
CA GLY A 152 -9.32 9.41 -19.22
C GLY A 152 -8.79 10.68 -18.59
N THR A 153 -9.69 11.53 -18.11
CA THR A 153 -9.33 12.72 -17.32
C THR A 153 -8.80 12.32 -15.94
N VAL A 154 -8.12 13.23 -15.23
CA VAL A 154 -7.64 12.96 -13.87
C VAL A 154 -8.83 12.67 -12.96
N LEU A 155 -8.81 11.50 -12.30
CA LEU A 155 -9.78 11.10 -11.28
C LEU A 155 -9.26 11.41 -9.88
N ILE A 156 -7.99 11.11 -9.60
CA ILE A 156 -7.33 11.38 -8.32
C ILE A 156 -5.93 11.94 -8.60
N GLY A 157 -5.61 13.07 -7.97
CA GLY A 157 -4.23 13.57 -7.90
C GLY A 157 -3.48 12.96 -6.73
N ILE A 158 -2.32 12.35 -7.01
CA ILE A 158 -1.47 11.73 -5.99
C ILE A 158 -0.31 12.66 -5.65
N TYR A 159 0.50 13.01 -6.65
CA TYR A 159 1.73 13.79 -6.50
C TYR A 159 1.69 15.06 -7.32
N SER A 160 2.35 16.10 -6.82
CA SER A 160 2.38 17.44 -7.43
C SER A 160 3.79 17.95 -7.70
N THR A 161 4.81 17.27 -7.18
CA THR A 161 6.22 17.64 -7.35
C THR A 161 7.11 16.40 -7.40
N ALA A 162 8.35 16.56 -7.90
CA ALA A 162 9.38 15.51 -7.88
C ALA A 162 9.65 14.95 -6.46
N ALA A 163 9.58 15.79 -5.43
CA ALA A 163 9.88 15.42 -4.05
C ALA A 163 8.83 14.49 -3.42
N ASP A 164 7.64 14.40 -4.02
CA ASP A 164 6.58 13.50 -3.54
C ASP A 164 6.88 12.02 -3.87
N PHE A 165 7.64 11.76 -4.94
CA PHE A 165 7.97 10.40 -5.38
C PHE A 165 8.81 9.66 -4.34
N GLY A 166 8.48 8.40 -4.12
CA GLY A 166 9.07 7.56 -3.07
C GLY A 166 8.51 7.82 -1.66
N THR A 167 7.65 8.82 -1.47
CA THR A 167 6.99 9.11 -0.19
C THR A 167 5.54 8.62 -0.21
N VAL A 168 5.07 8.05 0.90
CA VAL A 168 3.67 7.65 1.01
C VAL A 168 2.78 8.89 1.12
N LYS A 169 1.70 8.94 0.34
CA LYS A 169 0.61 9.90 0.50
C LYS A 169 -0.66 9.18 0.92
N SER A 170 -1.37 9.76 1.88
CA SER A 170 -2.71 9.33 2.28
C SER A 170 -3.72 10.33 1.71
N ILE A 171 -4.66 9.83 0.91
CA ILE A 171 -5.63 10.64 0.17
C ILE A 171 -7.03 10.21 0.63
N SER A 172 -7.83 11.16 1.11
CA SER A 172 -9.25 10.90 1.39
C SER A 172 -10.03 10.94 0.08
N LEU A 173 -10.81 9.90 -0.17
CA LEU A 173 -11.54 9.75 -1.42
C LEU A 173 -13.00 10.16 -1.26
N THR A 174 -13.55 10.71 -2.33
CA THR A 174 -15.00 10.80 -2.53
C THR A 174 -15.59 9.41 -2.80
N ASP A 175 -16.89 9.25 -2.61
CA ASP A 175 -17.60 8.00 -2.88
C ASP A 175 -17.44 7.54 -4.34
N ALA A 176 -17.45 8.48 -5.29
CA ALA A 176 -17.22 8.19 -6.70
C ALA A 176 -15.81 7.64 -6.95
N GLN A 177 -14.77 8.28 -6.39
CA GLN A 177 -13.38 7.82 -6.52
C GLN A 177 -13.17 6.45 -5.87
N TYR A 178 -13.71 6.26 -4.67
CA TYR A 178 -13.63 5.00 -3.93
C TYR A 178 -14.31 3.85 -4.70
N ASN A 179 -15.51 4.10 -5.24
CA ASN A 179 -16.23 3.10 -6.03
C ASN A 179 -15.52 2.78 -7.35
N ALA A 180 -14.92 3.79 -8.01
CA ALA A 180 -14.16 3.59 -9.24
C ALA A 180 -12.95 2.66 -9.02
N LEU A 181 -12.17 2.88 -7.96
CA LEU A 181 -11.04 2.00 -7.62
C LEU A 181 -11.46 0.54 -7.34
N LYS A 182 -12.72 0.32 -6.91
CA LYS A 182 -13.24 -1.00 -6.58
C LYS A 182 -13.87 -1.72 -7.76
N ASN A 183 -14.41 -1.00 -8.74
CA ASN A 183 -15.30 -1.60 -9.73
C ASN A 183 -14.94 -1.27 -11.18
N ASP A 184 -14.28 -0.14 -11.42
CA ASP A 184 -14.08 0.40 -12.76
C ASP A 184 -12.66 0.14 -13.26
N PRO A 185 -12.45 0.07 -14.59
CA PRO A 185 -11.11 0.06 -15.15
C PRO A 185 -10.45 1.41 -14.91
N VAL A 186 -9.33 1.39 -14.19
CA VAL A 186 -8.55 2.57 -13.79
C VAL A 186 -7.06 2.28 -13.90
N TYR A 187 -6.29 3.31 -14.26
CA TYR A 187 -4.84 3.23 -14.35
C TYR A 187 -4.18 4.33 -13.52
N VAL A 188 -2.95 4.07 -13.12
CA VAL A 188 -2.04 5.04 -12.51
C VAL A 188 -0.96 5.40 -13.52
N ASN A 189 -0.58 6.67 -13.56
CA ASN A 189 0.56 7.12 -14.34
C ASN A 189 1.43 8.11 -13.56
N ALA A 190 2.66 8.27 -14.02
CA ALA A 190 3.57 9.31 -13.58
C ALA A 190 3.94 10.21 -14.77
N HIS A 191 4.22 11.47 -14.50
CA HIS A 191 4.54 12.50 -15.47
C HIS A 191 5.92 13.07 -15.22
N SER A 192 6.53 13.62 -16.27
CA SER A 192 7.79 14.34 -16.19
C SER A 192 7.78 15.59 -17.06
N ASN A 193 8.85 16.39 -16.98
CA ASN A 193 9.00 17.59 -17.80
C ASN A 193 9.04 17.27 -19.30
N ASN A 194 9.73 16.19 -19.67
CA ASN A 194 9.84 15.77 -21.07
C ASN A 194 8.58 15.02 -21.55
N HIS A 195 7.81 14.45 -20.63
CA HIS A 195 6.63 13.64 -20.93
C HIS A 195 5.40 14.11 -20.14
N GLN A 196 4.98 15.35 -20.41
CA GLN A 196 3.86 15.99 -19.69
C GLN A 196 2.51 15.26 -19.82
N PRO A 197 2.13 14.68 -20.98
CA PRO A 197 0.90 13.89 -21.06
C PRO A 197 0.93 12.58 -20.25
N GLY A 198 2.13 12.07 -19.96
CA GLY A 198 2.37 10.80 -19.24
C GLY A 198 3.73 10.23 -19.64
N LEU A 199 4.53 9.84 -18.65
CA LEU A 199 5.84 9.20 -18.82
C LEU A 199 5.72 7.67 -18.80
N ILE A 200 5.04 7.14 -17.78
CA ILE A 200 4.86 5.70 -17.54
C ILE A 200 3.50 5.41 -16.90
N ARG A 201 2.85 4.33 -17.34
CA ARG A 201 1.51 3.88 -16.88
C ARG A 201 1.53 2.42 -16.39
N GLY A 202 0.63 2.10 -15.46
CA GLY A 202 0.19 0.74 -15.19
C GLY A 202 -1.29 0.66 -14.84
N GLN A 203 -1.94 -0.46 -15.20
CA GLN A 203 -3.35 -0.70 -14.93
C GLN A 203 -3.55 -1.17 -13.48
N ILE A 204 -4.52 -0.61 -12.77
CA ILE A 204 -4.93 -1.07 -11.43
C ILE A 204 -5.95 -2.21 -11.56
N ARG A 205 -6.88 -2.07 -12.52
CA ARG A 205 -8.01 -2.98 -12.75
C ARG A 205 -8.42 -3.00 -14.21
#